data_AF-A0AAD0GTN7-F1
#
_entry.id   AF-A0AAD0GTN7-F1
#
_cell.length_a   1.000
_cell.length_b   1.000
_cell.length_c   1.000
_cell.angle_alpha   90.00
_cell.angle_beta   90.00
_cell.angle_gamma   90.00
#
_symmetry.space_group_name_H-M   'P 1'
#
loop_
_entity.id
_entity.type
_entity.pdbx_description
1 polymer ?
#
loop_
_entity_poly.entity_id
_entity_poly.type
_entity_poly.pdbx_seq_one_letter_code
_entity_poly.pdbx_strand_id
1 'polypeptide(L)'
;MIDILLRGTRNEREQLGALSSLAIPTQNGTSVALSQVATLDYGFEEGVIWHRNRLPSVTVRADIYGKEQPATLVKQILPTLDSVRAELPDGYLLEVGGTVEELARGQNSVNAGMPLFIVVVLTLLMIQLRSFSRMLMVLITAPLGLIGVTLTLLFLPALYAAWFSVKRVDE
;
A
#
# COMPACT_ATOMS: atom_id res chain seq x y z
N MET A 1 -20.25 24.33 25.22
CA MET A 1 -20.65 25.62 24.62
C MET A 1 -21.40 25.27 23.34
N ILE A 2 -22.56 25.88 23.08
CA ILE A 2 -23.38 25.58 21.89
C ILE A 2 -23.10 26.68 20.86
N ASP A 3 -22.80 26.29 19.63
CA ASP A 3 -22.58 27.25 18.54
C ASP A 3 -23.91 27.82 18.03
N ILE A 4 -23.99 29.15 17.97
CA ILE A 4 -25.10 29.88 17.35
C ILE A 4 -24.64 30.31 15.96
N LEU A 5 -25.18 29.66 14.91
CA LEU A 5 -24.90 30.02 13.52
C LEU A 5 -26.10 30.73 12.89
N LEU A 6 -25.84 31.89 12.31
CA LEU A 6 -26.77 32.57 11.41
C LEU A 6 -26.53 32.06 9.98
N ARG A 7 -27.59 31.58 9.31
CA ARG A 7 -27.52 31.05 7.94
C ARG A 7 -28.77 31.50 7.16
N GLY A 8 -28.60 31.69 5.85
CA GLY A 8 -29.71 32.01 4.93
C GLY A 8 -30.77 30.91 4.87
N THR A 9 -31.93 31.24 4.30
CA THR A 9 -33.07 30.31 4.25
C THR A 9 -32.78 29.11 3.35
N ARG A 10 -33.49 27.99 3.54
CA ARG A 10 -33.21 26.73 2.81
C ARG A 10 -33.27 26.90 1.29
N ASN A 11 -34.24 27.67 0.79
CA ASN A 11 -34.45 27.92 -0.65
C ASN A 11 -33.29 28.68 -1.29
N GLU A 12 -32.71 29.65 -0.59
CA GLU A 12 -31.57 30.45 -1.10
C GLU A 12 -30.29 29.61 -1.25
N ARG A 13 -30.19 28.47 -0.54
CA ARG A 13 -29.01 27.58 -0.57
C ARG A 13 -29.09 26.47 -1.61
N GLU A 14 -30.28 25.96 -1.89
CA GLU A 14 -30.45 24.83 -2.81
C GLU A 14 -30.45 25.26 -4.28
N GLN A 15 -30.75 26.55 -4.54
CA GLN A 15 -30.77 27.11 -5.88
C GLN A 15 -29.47 27.84 -6.19
N LEU A 16 -28.48 27.11 -6.73
CA LEU A 16 -27.20 27.67 -7.20
C LEU A 16 -27.40 28.85 -8.17
N GLY A 17 -28.47 28.83 -8.98
CA GLY A 17 -28.80 29.93 -9.90
C GLY A 17 -29.26 31.22 -9.20
N ALA A 18 -29.84 31.11 -8.01
CA ALA A 18 -30.30 32.27 -7.22
C ALA A 18 -29.16 32.98 -6.47
N LEU A 19 -27.96 32.40 -6.42
CA LEU A 19 -26.78 33.01 -5.81
C LEU A 19 -26.41 34.33 -6.49
N SER A 20 -26.57 34.42 -7.82
CA SER A 20 -26.31 35.64 -8.59
C SER A 20 -27.17 36.84 -8.14
N SER A 21 -28.40 36.56 -7.70
CA SER A 21 -29.38 37.55 -7.20
C SER A 21 -29.39 37.70 -5.69
N LEU A 22 -28.47 37.05 -4.96
CA LEU A 22 -28.43 37.09 -3.50
C LEU A 22 -28.19 38.53 -3.02
N ALA A 23 -29.09 39.01 -2.17
CA ALA A 23 -29.12 40.40 -1.72
C ALA A 23 -28.16 40.60 -0.53
N ILE A 24 -27.09 41.39 -0.73
CA ILE A 24 -26.08 41.69 0.29
C ILE A 24 -26.36 43.08 0.87
N PRO A 25 -26.63 43.20 2.18
CA PRO A 25 -26.82 44.50 2.82
C PRO A 25 -25.49 45.26 2.89
N THR A 26 -25.48 46.50 2.40
CA THR A 26 -24.32 47.40 2.49
C THR A 26 -24.40 48.27 3.75
N GLN A 27 -23.28 48.90 4.12
CA GLN A 27 -23.22 49.80 5.30
C GLN A 27 -24.17 51.01 5.18
N ASN A 28 -24.56 51.36 3.95
CA ASN A 28 -25.47 52.46 3.67
C ASN A 28 -26.96 52.05 3.74
N GLY A 29 -27.27 50.82 4.16
CA GLY A 29 -28.65 50.31 4.28
C GLY A 29 -29.30 49.92 2.95
N THR A 30 -28.60 50.09 1.83
CA THR A 30 -29.02 49.60 0.51
C THR A 30 -28.56 48.16 0.31
N SER A 31 -29.38 47.36 -0.40
CA SER A 31 -29.04 45.98 -0.73
C SER A 31 -28.56 45.87 -2.17
N VAL A 32 -27.46 45.17 -2.39
CA VAL A 32 -26.80 45.01 -3.69
C VAL A 32 -26.75 43.52 -4.04
N ALA A 33 -26.99 43.16 -5.30
CA ALA A 33 -26.94 41.76 -5.72
C ALA A 33 -25.48 41.24 -5.74
N LEU A 34 -25.26 39.98 -5.32
CA LEU A 34 -23.93 39.37 -5.29
C LEU A 34 -23.21 39.42 -6.65
N SER A 35 -23.94 39.28 -7.76
CA SER A 35 -23.40 39.42 -9.12
C SER A 35 -22.78 40.79 -9.45
N GLN A 36 -23.13 41.85 -8.72
CA GLN A 36 -22.54 43.19 -8.90
C GLN A 36 -21.23 43.36 -8.12
N VAL A 37 -20.91 42.41 -7.23
CA VAL A 37 -19.74 42.48 -6.33
C VAL A 37 -18.74 41.35 -6.64
N ALA A 38 -19.21 40.20 -7.13
CA ALA A 38 -18.39 39.04 -7.46
C ALA A 38 -18.81 38.39 -8.78
N THR A 39 -17.84 37.79 -9.47
CA THR A 39 -18.08 36.96 -10.66
C THR A 39 -18.13 35.50 -10.22
N LEU A 40 -19.20 34.80 -10.58
CA LEU A 40 -19.31 33.36 -10.35
C LEU A 40 -18.75 32.62 -11.57
N ASP A 41 -17.79 31.72 -11.33
CA ASP A 41 -17.23 30.83 -12.33
C ASP A 41 -17.42 29.37 -11.89
N TYR A 42 -17.64 28.49 -12.87
CA TYR A 42 -17.79 27.06 -12.65
C TYR A 42 -16.45 26.38 -12.95
N GLY A 43 -15.73 26.03 -11.88
CA GLY A 43 -14.49 25.26 -11.95
C GLY A 43 -14.68 23.85 -11.40
N PHE A 44 -13.88 22.92 -11.91
CA PHE A 44 -13.61 21.66 -11.22
C PHE A 44 -12.39 21.88 -10.31
N GLU A 45 -12.51 21.48 -9.05
CA GLU A 45 -11.41 21.48 -8.09
C GLU A 45 -11.23 20.06 -7.57
N GLU A 46 -9.98 19.63 -7.34
CA GLU A 46 -9.72 18.38 -6.64
C GLU A 46 -10.29 18.46 -5.21
N GLY A 47 -11.39 17.76 -4.95
CA GLY A 47 -12.02 17.74 -3.63
C GLY A 47 -11.13 17.15 -2.52
N VAL A 48 -10.10 16.37 -2.88
CA VAL A 48 -9.11 15.80 -1.94
C VAL A 48 -7.75 15.66 -2.61
N ILE A 49 -6.72 16.25 -2.01
CA ILE A 49 -5.33 16.08 -2.44
C ILE A 49 -4.60 15.17 -1.43
N TRP A 50 -4.27 13.95 -1.85
CA TRP A 50 -3.52 13.00 -1.04
C TRP A 50 -2.03 13.31 -1.08
N HIS A 51 -1.40 13.33 0.08
CA HIS A 51 0.03 13.55 0.21
C HIS A 51 0.69 12.34 0.86
N ARG A 52 1.74 11.80 0.25
CA ARG A 52 2.62 10.77 0.83
C ARG A 52 4.03 11.34 0.90
N ASN A 53 4.66 11.26 2.08
CA ASN A 53 5.98 11.83 2.33
C ASN A 53 6.11 13.31 1.92
N ARG A 54 5.05 14.12 2.14
CA ARG A 54 4.93 15.54 1.77
C ARG A 54 4.85 15.84 0.27
N LEU A 55 4.75 14.83 -0.59
CA LEU A 55 4.54 15.02 -2.02
C LEU A 55 3.09 14.67 -2.37
N PRO A 56 2.40 15.47 -3.21
CA PRO A 56 1.11 15.07 -3.79
C PRO A 56 1.27 13.74 -4.53
N SER A 57 0.42 12.77 -4.22
CA SER A 57 0.57 11.40 -4.69
C SER A 57 -0.75 10.83 -5.17
N VAL A 58 -0.72 10.17 -6.32
CA VAL A 58 -1.84 9.39 -6.83
C VAL A 58 -1.61 7.92 -6.49
N THR A 59 -2.58 7.30 -5.81
CA THR A 59 -2.49 5.87 -5.45
C THR A 59 -3.26 5.05 -6.46
N VAL A 60 -2.55 4.19 -7.19
CA VAL A 60 -3.15 3.20 -8.09
C VAL A 60 -3.23 1.88 -7.34
N ARG A 61 -4.44 1.32 -7.21
CA ARG A 61 -4.67 0.03 -6.56
C ARG A 61 -5.19 -0.96 -7.60
N ALA A 62 -4.65 -2.17 -7.55
CA ALA A 62 -5.11 -3.29 -8.35
C ALA A 62 -5.26 -4.52 -7.45
N ASP A 63 -6.36 -5.23 -7.63
CA ASP A 63 -6.59 -6.51 -6.97
C ASP A 63 -6.18 -7.66 -7.91
N ILE A 64 -5.70 -8.75 -7.33
CA ILE A 64 -5.20 -9.91 -8.07
C ILE A 64 -6.28 -10.97 -8.10
N TYR A 65 -6.78 -11.28 -9.29
CA TYR A 65 -7.67 -12.42 -9.51
C TYR A 65 -6.83 -13.66 -9.82
N GLY A 66 -6.56 -14.49 -8.80
CA GLY A 66 -5.76 -15.71 -9.00
C GLY A 66 -5.19 -16.30 -7.71
N LYS A 67 -4.28 -17.27 -7.87
CA LYS A 67 -3.56 -17.92 -6.75
C LYS A 67 -2.17 -17.33 -6.52
N GLU A 68 -1.79 -16.32 -7.30
CA GLU A 68 -0.44 -15.75 -7.25
C GLU A 68 -0.27 -14.80 -6.08
N GLN A 69 0.93 -14.82 -5.49
CA GLN A 69 1.25 -13.93 -4.39
C GLN A 69 1.59 -12.53 -4.92
N PRO A 70 1.11 -11.46 -4.26
CA PRO A 70 1.38 -10.08 -4.67
C PRO A 70 2.87 -9.78 -4.87
N ALA A 71 3.74 -10.31 -4.00
CA ALA A 71 5.17 -10.10 -4.08
C ALA A 71 5.80 -10.69 -5.36
N THR A 72 5.28 -11.80 -5.86
CA THR A 72 5.76 -12.43 -7.10
C THR A 72 5.26 -11.65 -8.32
N LEU A 73 3.98 -11.25 -8.31
CA LEU A 73 3.37 -10.53 -9.43
C LEU A 73 4.02 -9.15 -9.63
N VAL A 74 4.24 -8.41 -8.54
CA VAL A 74 4.90 -7.09 -8.61
C VAL A 74 6.32 -7.22 -9.14
N LYS A 75 7.07 -8.27 -8.74
CA LYS A 75 8.41 -8.52 -9.30
C LYS A 75 8.39 -8.78 -10.80
N GLN A 76 7.32 -9.38 -11.33
CA GLN A 76 7.15 -9.62 -12.77
C GLN A 76 6.69 -8.37 -13.51
N ILE A 77 5.85 -7.53 -12.90
CA ILE A 77 5.27 -6.32 -13.53
C ILE A 77 6.24 -5.14 -13.52
N LEU A 78 7.03 -4.98 -12.46
CA LEU A 78 8.00 -3.89 -12.32
C LEU A 78 8.88 -3.64 -13.56
N PRO A 79 9.51 -4.64 -14.18
CA PRO A 79 10.31 -4.42 -15.38
C PRO A 79 9.50 -3.92 -16.57
N THR A 80 8.23 -4.31 -16.67
CA THR A 80 7.31 -3.82 -17.72
C THR A 80 6.91 -2.36 -17.50
N LEU A 81 6.96 -1.88 -16.25
CA LEU A 81 6.69 -0.49 -15.89
C LEU A 81 7.91 0.42 -16.02
N ASP A 82 9.10 -0.11 -16.35
CA ASP A 82 10.30 0.72 -16.51
C ASP A 82 10.20 1.66 -17.72
N SER A 83 9.47 1.29 -18.78
CA SER A 83 9.17 2.19 -19.91
C SER A 83 8.31 3.37 -19.46
N VAL A 84 7.25 3.11 -18.69
CA VAL A 84 6.38 4.15 -18.13
C VAL A 84 7.17 5.05 -17.17
N ARG A 85 8.06 4.47 -16.37
CA ARG A 85 8.96 5.22 -15.49
C ARG A 85 9.89 6.15 -16.27
N ALA A 86 10.35 5.74 -17.45
CA ALA A 86 11.22 6.55 -18.31
C ALA A 86 10.49 7.68 -19.06
N GLU A 87 9.19 7.51 -19.32
CA GLU A 87 8.35 8.55 -19.96
C GLU A 87 7.88 9.62 -18.98
N LEU A 88 8.00 9.39 -17.66
CA LEU A 88 7.64 10.37 -16.65
C LEU A 88 8.64 11.54 -16.64
N PRO A 89 8.16 12.81 -16.55
CA PRO A 89 9.03 13.96 -16.40
C PRO A 89 9.91 13.87 -15.16
N ASP A 90 11.07 14.53 -15.21
CA ASP A 90 11.97 14.62 -14.07
C ASP A 90 11.25 15.18 -12.83
N GLY A 91 11.42 14.50 -11.69
CA GLY A 91 10.79 14.85 -10.42
C GLY A 91 9.58 13.99 -10.02
N TYR A 92 9.07 13.13 -10.92
CA TYR A 92 8.07 12.12 -10.57
C TYR A 92 8.72 10.81 -10.10
N LEU A 93 8.12 10.21 -9.07
CA LEU A 93 8.59 8.95 -8.48
C LEU A 93 7.50 7.89 -8.58
N LEU A 94 7.87 6.71 -9.07
CA LEU A 94 7.02 5.53 -9.08
C LEU A 94 7.50 4.55 -8.00
N GLU A 95 6.76 4.48 -6.90
CA GLU A 95 7.04 3.62 -5.76
C GLU A 95 6.00 2.52 -5.61
N VAL A 96 6.45 1.31 -5.27
CA VAL A 96 5.57 0.21 -4.88
C VAL A 96 5.19 0.38 -3.42
N GLY A 97 3.89 0.45 -3.15
CA GLY A 97 3.34 0.48 -1.79
C GLY A 97 2.60 -0.81 -1.42
N GLY A 98 2.09 -0.84 -0.18
CA GLY A 98 1.21 -1.89 0.31
C GLY A 98 1.95 -3.10 0.85
N THR A 99 1.32 -4.28 0.71
CA THR A 99 1.81 -5.52 1.33
C THR A 99 3.21 -5.92 0.87
N VAL A 100 3.59 -5.59 -0.36
CA VAL A 100 4.94 -5.89 -0.88
C VAL A 100 6.01 -5.04 -0.20
N GLU A 101 5.72 -3.77 0.13
CA GLU A 101 6.63 -2.90 0.89
C GLU A 101 6.82 -3.44 2.32
N GLU A 102 5.72 -3.83 2.97
CA GLU A 102 5.75 -4.39 4.32
C GLU A 102 6.52 -5.72 4.37
N LEU A 103 6.30 -6.60 3.41
CA LEU A 103 7.03 -7.85 3.26
C LEU A 103 8.53 -7.60 3.06
N ALA A 104 8.89 -6.66 2.17
CA ALA A 104 10.29 -6.31 1.93
C ALA A 104 10.95 -5.74 3.20
N ARG A 105 10.25 -4.87 3.94
CA ARG A 105 10.74 -4.30 5.19
C ARG A 105 10.94 -5.37 6.26
N GLY A 106 9.97 -6.27 6.43
CA GLY A 106 10.07 -7.41 7.35
C GLY A 106 11.23 -8.33 7.00
N GLN A 107 11.35 -8.71 5.72
CA GLN A 107 12.42 -9.58 5.23
C GLN A 107 13.80 -8.94 5.41
N ASN A 108 13.93 -7.64 5.15
CA ASN A 108 15.19 -6.91 5.36
C ASN A 108 15.60 -6.89 6.83
N SER A 109 14.65 -6.74 7.75
CA SER A 109 14.90 -6.82 9.19
C SER A 109 15.38 -8.21 9.61
N VAL A 110 14.73 -9.26 9.11
CA VAL A 110 15.14 -10.66 9.37
C VAL A 110 16.54 -10.92 8.81
N ASN A 111 16.81 -10.49 7.58
CA ASN A 111 18.10 -10.66 6.94
C ASN A 111 19.21 -9.89 7.64
N ALA A 112 18.91 -8.72 8.23
CA ALA A 112 19.86 -7.97 9.05
C ALA A 112 20.21 -8.71 10.35
N GLY A 113 19.26 -9.43 10.95
CA GLY A 113 19.49 -10.24 12.16
C GLY A 113 20.18 -11.59 11.90
N MET A 114 20.01 -12.16 10.71
CA MET A 114 20.51 -13.50 10.36
C MET A 114 22.03 -13.68 10.55
N PRO A 115 22.92 -12.75 10.13
CA PRO A 115 24.35 -12.87 10.35
C PRO A 115 24.72 -12.98 11.83
N LEU A 116 24.11 -12.15 12.69
CA LEU A 116 24.36 -12.19 14.13
C LEU A 116 23.90 -13.51 14.74
N PHE A 117 22.72 -14.00 14.34
CA PHE A 117 22.21 -15.29 14.77
C PHE A 117 23.17 -16.44 14.40
N ILE A 118 23.67 -16.47 13.16
CA ILE A 118 24.63 -17.47 12.72
C ILE A 118 25.90 -17.43 13.58
N VAL A 119 26.45 -16.24 13.86
CA VAL A 119 27.64 -16.11 14.71
C VAL A 119 27.39 -16.65 16.11
N VAL A 120 26.24 -16.32 16.72
CA VAL A 120 25.87 -16.81 18.06
C VAL A 120 25.73 -18.33 18.07
N VAL A 121 25.00 -18.92 17.11
CA VAL A 121 24.82 -20.37 17.02
C VAL A 121 26.16 -21.07 16.80
N LEU A 122 27.00 -20.58 15.88
CA LEU A 122 28.33 -21.14 15.64
C LEU A 122 29.20 -21.07 16.89
N THR A 123 29.14 -19.97 17.64
CA THR A 123 29.87 -19.80 18.91
C THR A 123 29.39 -20.81 19.95
N LEU A 124 28.07 -20.98 20.11
CA LEU A 124 27.49 -21.95 21.04
C LEU A 124 27.86 -23.39 20.64
N LEU A 125 27.80 -23.73 19.35
CA LEU A 125 28.21 -25.04 18.85
C LEU A 125 29.70 -25.30 19.10
N MET A 126 30.55 -24.27 18.95
CA MET A 126 31.98 -24.39 19.24
C MET A 126 32.22 -24.69 20.72
N ILE A 127 31.51 -24.01 21.63
CA ILE A 127 31.60 -24.26 23.09
C ILE A 127 31.11 -25.66 23.44
N GLN A 128 29.98 -26.10 22.86
CA GLN A 128 29.37 -27.40 23.15
C GLN A 128 30.21 -28.57 22.63
N LEU A 129 30.64 -28.50 21.36
CA LEU A 129 31.30 -29.62 20.68
C LEU A 129 32.82 -29.62 20.87
N ARG A 130 33.40 -28.47 21.26
CA ARG A 130 34.83 -28.25 21.53
C ARG A 130 35.78 -28.74 20.42
N SER A 131 35.24 -28.93 19.21
CA SER A 131 35.91 -29.53 18.07
C SER A 131 35.35 -28.96 16.78
N PHE A 132 36.23 -28.38 15.96
CA PHE A 132 35.87 -27.76 14.69
C PHE A 132 35.28 -28.77 13.69
N SER A 133 35.81 -29.99 13.65
CA SER A 133 35.33 -31.05 12.75
C SER A 133 33.88 -31.48 13.07
N ARG A 134 33.53 -31.55 14.35
CA ARG A 134 32.16 -31.88 14.78
C ARG A 134 31.17 -30.76 14.45
N MET A 135 31.57 -29.50 14.65
CA MET A 135 30.75 -28.34 14.27
C MET A 135 30.46 -28.32 12.76
N LEU A 136 31.46 -28.59 11.93
CA LEU A 136 31.30 -28.61 10.47
C LEU A 136 30.36 -29.73 10.00
N MET A 137 30.44 -30.92 10.62
CA MET A 137 29.49 -32.01 10.36
C MET A 137 28.05 -31.58 10.64
N VAL A 138 27.79 -30.96 11.79
CA VAL A 138 26.44 -30.46 12.14
C VAL A 138 25.98 -29.39 11.15
N LEU A 139 26.86 -28.48 10.74
CA LEU A 139 26.53 -27.44 9.76
C LEU A 139 26.14 -28.03 8.40
N ILE A 140 26.83 -29.07 7.93
CA ILE A 140 26.50 -29.77 6.67
C ILE A 140 25.16 -30.51 6.78
N THR A 141 24.80 -31.01 7.97
CA THR A 141 23.49 -31.64 8.19
C THR A 141 22.32 -30.63 8.25
N ALA A 142 22.57 -29.34 8.49
CA ALA A 142 21.50 -28.35 8.59
C ALA A 142 20.74 -28.12 7.26
N PRO A 143 21.38 -27.97 6.09
CA PRO A 143 20.70 -27.91 4.79
C PRO A 143 19.87 -29.16 4.46
N LEU A 144 20.29 -30.35 4.91
CA LEU A 144 19.52 -31.59 4.70
C LEU A 144 18.14 -31.54 5.37
N GLY A 145 18.02 -30.84 6.50
CA GLY A 145 16.73 -30.59 7.14
C GLY A 145 15.80 -29.72 6.29
N LEU A 146 16.34 -28.73 5.57
CA LEU A 146 15.58 -27.86 4.67
C LEU A 146 14.92 -28.68 3.54
N ILE A 147 15.65 -29.66 2.98
CA ILE A 147 15.12 -30.56 1.94
C ILE A 147 13.89 -31.31 2.47
N GLY A 148 13.97 -31.85 3.70
CA GLY A 148 12.83 -32.53 4.34
C GLY A 148 11.61 -31.62 4.52
N VAL A 149 11.82 -30.37 4.92
CA VAL A 149 10.73 -29.38 5.07
C VAL A 149 10.10 -29.06 3.72
N THR A 150 10.90 -28.81 2.69
CA THR A 150 10.39 -28.50 1.34
C THR A 150 9.58 -29.65 0.74
N LEU A 151 10.06 -30.90 0.87
CA LEU A 151 9.32 -32.09 0.42
C LEU A 151 7.99 -32.23 1.17
N THR A 152 8.00 -32.03 2.48
CA THR A 152 6.78 -32.11 3.30
C THR A 152 5.77 -31.03 2.91
N LEU A 153 6.23 -29.77 2.76
CA LEU A 153 5.38 -28.65 2.37
C LEU A 153 4.86 -28.75 0.94
N LEU A 154 5.52 -29.50 0.06
CA LEU A 154 5.00 -29.75 -1.29
C LEU A 154 4.01 -30.93 -1.30
N PHE A 155 4.37 -32.04 -0.64
CA PHE A 155 3.60 -33.28 -0.67
C PHE A 155 2.29 -33.18 0.13
N LEU A 156 2.34 -32.61 1.33
CA LEU A 156 1.19 -32.56 2.24
C LEU A 156 -0.02 -31.78 1.67
N PRO A 157 0.14 -30.54 1.14
CA PRO A 157 -0.99 -29.84 0.52
C PRO A 157 -1.41 -30.47 -0.81
N ALA A 158 -0.49 -31.07 -1.58
CA ALA A 158 -0.85 -31.79 -2.81
C ALA A 158 -1.72 -33.02 -2.51
N LEU A 159 -1.37 -33.79 -1.47
CA LEU A 159 -2.15 -34.92 -0.99
C LEU A 159 -3.52 -34.47 -0.45
N TYR A 160 -3.56 -33.37 0.32
CA TYR A 160 -4.80 -32.81 0.82
C TYR A 160 -5.71 -32.34 -0.31
N ALA A 161 -5.17 -31.61 -1.31
CA ALA A 161 -5.92 -31.16 -2.47
C ALA A 161 -6.47 -32.33 -3.31
N ALA A 162 -5.71 -33.42 -3.43
CA ALA A 162 -6.17 -34.63 -4.12
C ALA A 162 -7.30 -35.34 -3.36
N TRP A 163 -7.24 -35.35 -2.02
CA TRP A 163 -8.26 -35.99 -1.18
C TRP A 163 -9.54 -35.14 -1.03
N PHE A 164 -9.41 -33.80 -0.98
CA PHE A 164 -10.50 -32.84 -0.84
C PHE A 164 -10.90 -32.17 -2.17
N SER A 165 -10.63 -32.80 -3.32
CA SER A 165 -11.03 -32.30 -4.63
C SER A 165 -12.57 -32.31 -4.80
N VAL A 166 -13.26 -31.39 -4.14
CA VAL A 166 -14.65 -31.01 -4.43
C VAL A 166 -14.60 -30.27 -5.77
N LYS A 167 -15.27 -30.84 -6.78
CA LYS A 167 -15.56 -30.16 -8.04
C LYS A 167 -16.19 -28.81 -7.70
N ARG A 168 -15.46 -27.72 -7.94
CA ARG A 168 -16.09 -26.41 -8.01
C ARG A 168 -17.01 -26.46 -9.23
N VAL A 169 -18.29 -26.26 -8.97
CA VAL A 169 -19.28 -25.96 -10.01
C VAL A 169 -18.96 -24.55 -10.45
N ASP A 170 -18.62 -24.42 -11.72
CA ASP A 170 -18.33 -23.15 -12.37
C ASP A 170 -19.67 -22.41 -12.57
N GLU A 171 -19.82 -21.25 -11.92
CA GLU A 171 -20.75 -20.18 -12.31
C GLU A 171 -19.94 -18.93 -12.66
#